data_AF-X1QQQ0-F1
#
_entry.id   AF-X1QQQ0-F1
#
_cell.length_a   1.000
_cell.length_b   1.000
_cell.length_c   1.000
_cell.angle_alpha   90.00
_cell.angle_beta   90.00
_cell.angle_gamma   90.00
#
_symmetry.space_group_name_H-M   'P 1'
#
loop_
_entity.id
_entity.type
_entity.pdbx_description
1 polymer ?
#
loop_
_entity_poly.entity_id
_entity_poly.type
_entity_poly.pdbx_seq_one_letter_code
_entity_poly.pdbx_strand_id
1 'polypeptide(L)'
;MRKYLKKEIPRRTVNDTLLLATWNIRDFDSNKFKHGPRIRESYFYITEIISAFDIIALQEINKNLRALKRVMDILGGNWQYI
;
A
#
# COMPACT_ATOMS: atom_id res chain seq x y z
N MET A 1 12.95 -8.86 0.59
CA MET A 1 12.19 -7.60 0.67
C MET A 1 11.98 -7.15 2.13
N ARG A 2 11.24 -7.90 2.97
CA ARG A 2 11.01 -7.57 4.40
C ARG A 2 12.21 -7.08 5.21
N LYS A 3 13.41 -7.64 5.01
CA LYS A 3 14.62 -7.27 5.77
C LYS A 3 15.10 -5.83 5.49
N TYR A 4 14.91 -5.33 4.28
CA TYR A 4 15.35 -3.98 3.89
C TYR A 4 14.42 -2.90 4.46
N LEU A 5 13.11 -3.11 4.39
CA LEU A 5 12.13 -2.17 4.94
C LEU A 5 12.31 -1.94 6.45
N LYS A 6 12.65 -3.00 7.20
CA LYS A 6 12.92 -2.91 8.65
C LYS A 6 14.17 -2.10 9.04
N LYS A 7 15.07 -1.83 8.10
CA LYS A 7 16.31 -1.09 8.38
C LYS A 7 16.11 0.43 8.28
N GLU A 8 15.30 0.85 7.32
CA GLU A 8 15.04 2.27 7.02
C GLU A 8 13.83 2.82 7.79
N ILE A 9 12.87 1.96 8.14
CA ILE A 9 11.65 2.36 8.86
C ILE A 9 11.88 2.12 10.37
N PRO A 10 11.67 3.16 11.23
CA PRO A 10 11.73 2.99 12.68
C PRO A 10 10.82 1.86 13.15
N ARG A 11 11.20 1.17 14.23
CA ARG A 11 10.36 0.09 14.77
C ARG A 11 9.03 0.66 15.27
N ARG A 12 7.95 0.09 14.78
CA ARG A 12 6.60 0.30 15.31
C ARG A 12 6.53 -0.20 16.75
N THR A 13 6.45 0.71 17.72
CA THR A 13 6.01 0.38 19.07
C THR A 13 4.55 0.80 19.22
N VAL A 14 3.74 -0.04 19.86
CA VAL A 14 2.28 0.20 19.98
C VAL A 14 1.97 1.50 20.73
N ASN A 15 2.87 1.96 21.60
CA ASN A 15 2.60 3.05 22.54
C ASN A 15 3.46 4.30 22.32
N ASP A 16 4.59 4.24 21.58
CA ASP A 16 5.57 5.33 21.58
C ASP A 16 5.85 5.93 20.20
N THR A 17 5.47 5.25 19.11
CA THR A 17 5.77 5.69 17.75
C THR A 17 4.58 5.53 16.81
N LEU A 18 4.24 6.59 16.08
CA LEU A 18 3.28 6.56 14.98
C LEU A 18 4.03 6.66 13.65
N LEU A 19 3.93 5.64 12.80
CA LEU A 19 4.56 5.63 11.48
C LEU A 19 3.57 6.15 10.42
N LEU A 20 3.83 7.35 9.92
CA LEU A 20 3.06 7.99 8.86
C LEU A 20 3.85 7.99 7.55
N ALA A 21 3.17 7.65 6.44
CA ALA A 21 3.73 7.77 5.10
C ALA A 21 2.79 8.51 4.15
N THR A 22 3.38 9.05 3.08
CA THR A 22 2.66 9.44 1.88
C THR A 22 3.24 8.67 0.70
N TRP A 23 2.39 8.16 -0.19
CA TRP A 23 2.85 7.39 -1.35
C TRP A 23 2.01 7.65 -2.58
N ASN A 24 2.64 8.29 -3.56
CA ASN A 24 2.12 8.33 -4.91
C ASN A 24 2.38 6.98 -5.60
N ILE A 25 1.33 6.19 -5.78
CA ILE A 25 1.41 4.83 -6.35
C ILE A 25 1.36 4.83 -7.90
N ARG A 26 1.43 6.03 -8.49
CA ARG A 26 1.54 6.34 -9.92
C ARG A 26 0.48 5.65 -10.78
N ASP A 27 -0.63 6.35 -10.97
CA ASP A 27 -1.80 5.94 -11.73
C ASP A 27 -2.29 4.50 -11.41
N PHE A 28 -2.89 4.33 -10.23
CA PHE A 28 -3.13 3.02 -9.65
C PHE A 28 -4.05 2.13 -10.49
N ASP A 29 -3.44 1.24 -11.28
CA ASP A 29 -4.10 0.19 -12.08
C ASP A 29 -4.91 0.77 -13.24
N SER A 30 -4.50 1.93 -13.76
CA SER A 30 -4.96 2.37 -15.07
C SER A 30 -4.25 1.58 -16.17
N ASN A 31 -4.98 1.34 -17.25
CA ASN A 31 -4.39 0.85 -18.49
C ASN A 31 -3.97 2.02 -19.41
N LYS A 32 -3.77 3.23 -18.87
CA LYS A 32 -3.51 4.45 -19.66
C LYS A 32 -2.26 4.33 -20.54
N PHE A 33 -1.25 3.63 -20.04
CA PHE A 33 0.03 3.43 -20.72
C PHE A 33 0.14 2.08 -21.47
N LYS A 34 -0.95 1.32 -21.56
CA LYS A 34 -1.00 0.00 -22.25
C LYS A 34 0.03 -1.02 -21.75
N HIS A 35 0.42 -0.96 -20.48
CA HIS A 35 1.32 -1.94 -19.85
C HIS A 35 0.60 -3.17 -19.29
N GLY A 36 -0.71 -3.28 -19.53
CA GLY A 36 -1.53 -4.36 -18.98
C GLY A 36 -1.89 -4.16 -17.50
N PRO A 37 -2.83 -4.94 -16.97
CA PRO A 37 -3.22 -4.89 -15.57
C PRO A 37 -2.10 -5.41 -14.66
N ARG A 38 -2.04 -4.95 -13.41
CA ARG A 38 -1.09 -5.51 -12.45
C ARG A 38 -1.32 -7.01 -12.23
N ILE A 39 -0.23 -7.77 -12.13
CA ILE A 39 -0.26 -9.19 -11.75
C ILE A 39 -0.56 -9.34 -10.26
N ARG A 40 -0.98 -10.55 -9.84
CA ARG A 40 -1.38 -10.83 -8.46
C ARG A 40 -0.25 -10.53 -7.47
N GLU A 41 0.98 -10.86 -7.83
CA GLU A 41 2.20 -10.67 -7.05
C GLU A 41 2.44 -9.19 -6.75
N SER A 42 2.13 -8.28 -7.68
CA SER A 42 2.25 -6.84 -7.47
C SER A 42 1.38 -6.37 -6.30
N TYR A 43 0.18 -6.91 -6.15
CA TYR A 43 -0.71 -6.56 -5.04
C TYR A 43 -0.15 -6.98 -3.68
N PHE A 44 0.53 -8.13 -3.61
CA PHE A 44 1.20 -8.56 -2.38
C PHE A 44 2.36 -7.64 -2.01
N TYR A 45 3.17 -7.20 -2.98
CA TYR A 45 4.24 -6.24 -2.70
C TYR A 45 3.71 -4.88 -2.23
N ILE A 46 2.65 -4.37 -2.87
CA ILE A 46 1.98 -3.14 -2.43
C ILE A 46 1.46 -3.28 -1.00
N THR A 47 0.82 -4.41 -0.70
CA THR A 47 0.30 -4.73 0.64
C THR A 47 1.42 -4.78 1.67
N GLU A 48 2.56 -5.43 1.35
CA GLU A 48 3.70 -5.49 2.26
C GLU A 48 4.25 -4.10 2.59
N ILE A 49 4.33 -3.20 1.58
CA ILE A 49 4.78 -1.82 1.79
C ILE A 49 3.79 -1.06 2.69
N ILE A 50 2.48 -1.13 2.40
CA ILE A 50 1.45 -0.46 3.19
C ILE A 50 1.48 -0.96 4.64
N SER A 51 1.60 -2.27 4.84
CA SER A 51 1.60 -2.90 6.16
C SER A 51 2.76 -2.49 7.08
N ALA A 52 3.77 -1.80 6.54
CA ALA A 52 4.91 -1.30 7.30
C ALA A 52 4.60 -0.01 8.09
N PHE A 53 3.47 0.65 7.82
CA PHE A 53 3.08 1.93 8.44
C PHE A 53 1.81 1.77 9.30
N ASP A 54 1.57 2.75 10.18
CA ASP A 54 0.32 2.89 10.91
C ASP A 54 -0.75 3.58 10.07
N ILE A 55 -0.33 4.66 9.39
CA ILE A 55 -1.18 5.50 8.56
C ILE A 55 -0.43 5.78 7.26
N ILE A 56 -1.11 5.67 6.13
CA ILE A 56 -0.55 6.02 4.83
C ILE A 56 -1.55 6.81 4.00
N ALA A 57 -1.12 7.96 3.47
CA ALA A 57 -1.88 8.71 2.48
C ALA A 57 -1.46 8.23 1.07
N LEU A 58 -2.35 7.55 0.36
CA LEU A 58 -2.13 7.11 -1.01
C LEU A 58 -2.60 8.18 -2.01
N GLN A 59 -1.76 8.53 -2.99
CA GLN A 59 -2.10 9.45 -4.07
C GLN A 59 -2.14 8.75 -5.43
N GLU A 60 -2.80 9.40 -6.40
CA GLU A 60 -3.05 8.88 -7.76
C GLU A 60 -3.86 7.56 -7.79
N ILE A 61 -4.80 7.43 -6.85
CA ILE A 61 -5.81 6.38 -6.90
C ILE A 61 -6.83 6.70 -7.99
N ASN A 62 -7.05 5.74 -8.89
CA ASN A 62 -8.04 5.88 -9.95
C ASN A 62 -9.47 5.89 -9.40
N LYS A 63 -10.40 6.52 -10.14
CA LYS A 63 -11.85 6.46 -9.85
C LYS A 63 -12.36 5.02 -9.74
N ASN A 64 -11.73 4.11 -10.49
CA ASN A 64 -12.00 2.69 -10.37
C ASN A 64 -11.23 2.08 -9.18
N LEU A 65 -11.95 1.91 -8.06
CA LEU A 65 -11.37 1.41 -6.82
C LEU A 65 -11.17 -0.12 -6.78
N ARG A 66 -11.37 -0.86 -7.88
CA ARG A 66 -11.22 -2.33 -7.86
C ARG A 66 -9.84 -2.79 -7.40
N ALA A 67 -8.79 -2.11 -7.85
CA ALA A 67 -7.42 -2.40 -7.42
C ALA A 67 -7.21 -2.11 -5.94
N LEU A 68 -7.78 -1.00 -5.44
CA LEU A 68 -7.69 -0.63 -4.02
C LEU A 68 -8.42 -1.65 -3.15
N LYS A 69 -9.64 -2.05 -3.54
CA LYS A 69 -10.40 -3.10 -2.85
C LYS A 69 -9.58 -4.40 -2.74
N ARG A 70 -8.91 -4.80 -3.82
CA ARG A 70 -8.05 -5.98 -3.81
C ARG A 70 -6.88 -5.87 -2.83
N VAL A 71 -6.28 -4.68 -2.68
CA VAL A 71 -5.25 -4.44 -1.65
C VAL A 71 -5.86 -4.53 -0.25
N MET A 72 -7.01 -3.90 -0.02
CA MET A 72 -7.72 -3.94 1.26
C MET A 72 -8.11 -5.36 1.67
N ASP A 73 -8.56 -6.19 0.72
CA ASP A 73 -8.89 -7.59 0.97
C ASP A 73 -7.67 -8.40 1.46
N ILE A 74 -6.47 -8.09 0.96
CA ILE A 74 -5.22 -8.76 1.38
C ILE A 74 -4.73 -8.20 2.71
N LEU A 75 -4.85 -6.87 2.94
CA LEU A 75 -4.51 -6.23 4.22
C LEU A 75 -5.37 -6.73 5.37
N GLY A 76 -6.65 -7.06 5.10
CA GLY A 76 -7.60 -7.58 6.06
C GLY A 76 -8.25 -6.49 6.93
N GLY A 77 -9.12 -6.92 7.86
CA GLY A 77 -10.04 -6.04 8.60
C GLY A 77 -9.41 -5.03 9.57
N ASN A 78 -8.08 -5.06 9.76
CA ASN A 78 -7.39 -4.07 10.58
C ASN A 78 -7.07 -2.77 9.81
N TRP A 79 -7.38 -2.72 8.51
CA TRP A 79 -7.15 -1.56 7.65
C TRP A 79 -8.47 -1.00 7.16
N GLN A 80 -8.58 0.34 7.15
CA GLN A 80 -9.71 1.07 6.60
C GLN A 80 -9.20 2.28 5.81
N TYR A 81 -9.92 2.66 4.75
CA TYR A 81 -9.70 3.92 4.03
C TYR A 81 -10.92 4.82 4.18
N ILE A 82 -10.71 6.13 4.05
CA ILE A 82 -11.73 7.19 4.17
C ILE A 82 -11.86 7.90 2.83
#